data_AF-A0A534N3B7-F1
#
_entry.id   AF-A0A534N3B7-F1
#
_cell.length_a   1.000
_cell.length_b   1.000
_cell.length_c   1.000
_cell.angle_alpha   90.00
_cell.angle_beta   90.00
_cell.angle_gamma   90.00
#
_symmetry.space_group_name_H-M   'P 1'
#
loop_
_entity.id
_entity.type
_entity.pdbx_description
1 polymer ?
#
loop_
_entity_poly.entity_id
_entity_poly.type
_entity_poly.pdbx_seq_one_letter_code
_entity_poly.pdbx_strand_id
1 'polypeptide(L)'
;MEEVGPDQLKEEGSIGGGGSSVLVLFNKAPHPNAAALFINWYLSRRGQIAWQKVMNTKEVEPSDSMRIDIPKDDVHPDGRRVEGRKYQVIGFLDPEPVQKLIHEVVKQGSRE
;
A
#
# COMPACT_ATOMS: atom_id res chain seq x y z
N MET A 1 15.69 -11.39 19.16
CA MET A 1 14.26 -11.63 18.93
C MET A 1 14.20 -12.42 17.65
N GLU A 2 13.75 -13.66 17.72
CA GLU A 2 13.73 -14.59 16.58
C GLU A 2 12.64 -14.12 15.59
N GLU A 3 13.00 -13.99 14.32
CA GLU A 3 12.13 -13.48 13.27
C GLU A 3 11.17 -14.60 12.82
N VAL A 4 9.86 -14.35 12.86
CA VAL A 4 8.85 -15.34 12.49
C VAL A 4 8.70 -15.36 10.97
N GLY A 5 8.94 -16.52 10.36
CA GLY A 5 8.81 -16.72 8.92
C GLY A 5 7.35 -16.58 8.43
N PRO A 6 7.12 -16.07 7.21
CA PRO A 6 5.78 -15.83 6.66
C PRO A 6 4.97 -17.13 6.45
N ASP A 7 5.65 -18.26 6.32
CA ASP A 7 5.10 -19.62 6.27
C ASP A 7 4.49 -20.08 7.61
N GLN A 8 4.83 -19.41 8.71
CA GLN A 8 4.30 -19.72 10.04
C GLN A 8 3.05 -18.90 10.40
N LEU A 9 2.66 -17.94 9.56
CA LEU A 9 1.45 -17.15 9.73
C LEU A 9 0.28 -17.84 9.03
N LYS A 10 -0.85 -17.95 9.74
CA LYS A 10 -2.09 -18.53 9.19
C LYS A 10 -2.59 -17.75 7.97
N GLU A 11 -2.24 -16.46 7.89
CA GLU A 11 -2.58 -15.56 6.81
C GLU A 11 -1.83 -15.87 5.49
N GLU A 12 -1.00 -16.94 5.45
CA GLU A 12 -0.32 -17.53 4.29
C GLU A 12 -0.31 -16.64 3.03
N GLY A 13 0.74 -15.84 2.89
CA GLY A 13 0.93 -14.94 1.76
C GLY A 13 1.89 -13.81 2.08
N SER A 14 2.43 -13.18 1.03
CA SER A 14 3.14 -11.91 1.19
C SER A 14 2.13 -10.86 1.66
N ILE A 15 2.26 -10.42 2.91
CA ILE A 15 1.59 -9.21 3.40
C ILE A 15 2.31 -8.03 2.75
N GLY A 16 1.75 -7.54 1.64
CA GLY A 16 2.34 -6.45 0.86
C GLY A 16 2.78 -6.89 -0.54
N GLY A 17 1.82 -7.27 -1.38
CA GLY A 17 2.03 -7.43 -2.81
C GLY A 17 1.61 -6.16 -3.55
N GLY A 18 2.57 -5.33 -3.94
CA GLY A 18 2.38 -4.26 -4.94
C GLY A 18 2.21 -2.85 -4.39
N GLY A 19 3.33 -2.11 -4.29
CA GLY A 19 3.38 -0.63 -4.31
C GLY A 19 2.54 0.14 -3.31
N SER A 20 2.00 -0.51 -2.27
CA SER A 20 1.03 0.06 -1.34
C SER A 20 1.38 -0.33 0.09
N SER A 21 1.30 0.62 1.03
CA SER A 21 1.42 0.33 2.47
C SER A 21 0.18 -0.42 2.96
N VAL A 22 0.37 -1.53 3.66
CA VAL A 22 -0.71 -2.37 4.19
C VAL A 22 -0.74 -2.30 5.72
N LEU A 23 -1.93 -2.21 6.31
CA LEU A 23 -2.14 -2.43 7.74
C LEU A 23 -2.79 -3.80 7.92
N VAL A 24 -2.24 -4.62 8.82
CA VAL A 24 -2.78 -5.94 9.15
C VAL A 24 -3.28 -5.96 10.58
N LEU A 25 -4.46 -6.57 10.76
CA LEU A 25 -5.10 -6.75 12.06
C LEU A 25 -5.08 -8.23 12.43
N PHE A 26 -4.36 -8.56 13.50
CA PHE A 26 -4.36 -9.91 14.05
C PHE A 26 -5.69 -10.23 14.74
N ASN A 27 -6.27 -11.38 14.41
CA ASN A 27 -7.43 -11.89 15.12
C ASN A 27 -7.05 -12.25 16.57
N LYS A 28 -7.99 -12.05 17.51
CA LYS A 28 -7.81 -12.35 18.95
C LYS A 28 -6.58 -11.69 19.58
N ALA A 29 -6.27 -10.46 19.20
CA ALA A 29 -5.19 -9.69 19.82
C ALA A 29 -5.39 -9.55 21.35
N PRO A 30 -4.32 -9.59 22.17
CA PRO A 30 -4.42 -9.45 23.63
C PRO A 30 -5.12 -8.17 24.10
N HIS A 31 -5.06 -7.12 23.27
CA HIS A 31 -5.68 -5.83 23.51
C HIS A 31 -6.52 -5.39 22.30
N PRO A 32 -7.83 -5.69 22.26
CA PRO A 32 -8.66 -5.45 21.08
C PRO A 32 -8.77 -3.97 20.67
N ASN A 33 -8.68 -3.04 21.63
CA ASN A 33 -8.77 -1.60 21.35
C ASN A 33 -7.44 -0.95 20.95
N ALA A 34 -6.31 -1.63 21.14
CA ALA A 34 -4.99 -1.06 20.82
C ALA A 34 -4.83 -0.80 19.32
N ALA A 35 -5.34 -1.71 18.48
CA ALA A 35 -5.33 -1.54 17.03
C ALA A 35 -6.12 -0.30 16.59
N ALA A 36 -7.30 -0.07 17.19
CA ALA A 36 -8.11 1.11 16.89
C ALA A 36 -7.39 2.41 17.24
N LEU A 37 -6.74 2.47 18.41
CA LEU A 37 -5.93 3.63 18.81
C LEU A 37 -4.76 3.86 17.85
N PHE A 38 -4.04 2.80 17.47
CA PHE A 38 -2.93 2.90 16.53
C PHE A 38 -3.38 3.38 15.15
N ILE A 39 -4.44 2.80 14.58
CA ILE A 39 -4.97 3.19 13.26
C ILE A 39 -5.42 4.65 13.28
N ASN A 40 -6.16 5.07 14.30
CA ASN A 40 -6.60 6.45 14.46
C ASN A 40 -5.41 7.41 14.55
N TRP A 41 -4.37 7.05 15.30
CA TRP A 41 -3.14 7.83 15.38
C TRP A 41 -2.38 7.85 14.05
N TYR A 42 -2.23 6.70 13.38
CA TYR A 42 -1.47 6.55 12.13
C TYR A 42 -2.09 7.37 10.99
N LEU A 43 -3.42 7.40 10.89
CA LEU A 43 -4.15 8.19 9.90
C LEU A 43 -4.33 9.66 10.28
N SER A 44 -4.03 10.01 11.54
CA SER A 44 -4.02 11.41 11.98
C SER A 44 -2.93 12.22 11.27
N ARG A 45 -3.04 13.54 11.36
CA ARG A 45 -2.01 14.47 10.87
C ARG A 45 -0.62 14.13 11.41
N ARG A 46 -0.52 13.83 12.71
CA ARG A 46 0.77 13.54 13.37
C ARG A 46 1.36 12.21 12.91
N GLY A 47 0.53 11.17 12.78
CA GLY A 47 0.96 9.86 12.30
C GLY A 47 1.46 9.93 10.85
N GLN A 48 0.74 10.63 9.98
CA GLN A 48 1.13 10.80 8.58
C GLN A 48 2.41 11.65 8.40
N ILE A 49 2.64 12.67 9.23
CA ILE A 49 3.92 13.40 9.24
C ILE A 49 5.07 12.47 9.62
N ALA A 50 4.89 11.66 10.67
CA ALA A 50 5.92 10.73 11.12
C ALA A 50 6.23 9.67 10.05
N TRP A 51 5.19 9.05 9.48
CA TRP A 51 5.34 8.06 8.41
C TRP A 51 6.06 8.66 7.19
N GLN A 52 5.58 9.80 6.66
CA GLN A 52 6.17 10.43 5.48
C GLN A 52 7.66 10.74 5.71
N LYS A 53 8.02 11.26 6.89
CA LYS A 53 9.41 11.52 7.23
C LYS A 53 10.24 10.25 7.26
N VAL A 54 9.76 9.18 7.90
CA VAL A 54 10.50 7.90 7.97
C VAL A 54 10.70 7.30 6.58
N MET A 55 9.67 7.23 5.74
CA MET A 55 9.79 6.66 4.40
C MET A 55 10.84 7.39 3.55
N ASN A 56 10.87 8.72 3.61
CA ASN A 56 11.79 9.51 2.78
C ASN A 56 13.20 9.70 3.39
N THR A 57 13.40 9.42 4.68
CA THR A 57 14.71 9.67 5.34
C THR A 57 15.39 8.42 5.89
N LYS A 58 14.64 7.33 6.13
CA LYS A 58 15.15 6.07 6.70
C LYS A 58 15.00 4.91 5.72
N GLU A 59 13.80 4.70 5.19
CA GLU A 59 13.53 3.61 4.24
C GLU A 59 13.99 3.96 2.82
N VAL A 60 14.18 5.25 2.52
CA VAL A 60 14.59 5.76 1.21
C VAL A 60 13.61 5.31 0.10
N GLU A 61 12.32 5.26 0.44
CA GLU A 61 11.23 4.99 -0.48
C GLU A 61 10.46 6.31 -0.72
N PRO A 62 10.57 6.90 -1.93
CA PRO A 62 9.89 8.16 -2.27
C PRO A 62 8.38 8.06 -2.04
N SER A 63 7.90 8.69 -0.97
CA SER A 63 6.52 8.51 -0.49
C SER A 63 5.88 9.84 -0.13
N ASP A 64 4.75 10.16 -0.76
CA ASP A 64 3.98 11.37 -0.49
C ASP A 64 2.60 11.01 0.08
N SER A 65 2.40 11.27 1.37
CA SER A 65 1.11 11.03 2.04
C SER A 65 -0.01 11.81 1.34
N MET A 66 -1.17 11.18 1.15
CA MET A 66 -2.30 11.83 0.48
C MET A 66 -2.82 13.10 1.18
N ARG A 67 -2.50 13.31 2.46
CA ARG A 67 -2.88 14.52 3.20
C ARG A 67 -2.28 15.78 2.56
N ILE A 68 -3.12 16.82 2.44
CA ILE A 68 -2.76 18.14 1.89
C ILE A 68 -2.40 19.16 2.98
N ASP A 69 -2.67 18.86 4.26
CA ASP A 69 -2.50 19.75 5.42
C ASP A 69 -1.19 19.50 6.20
N ILE A 70 -0.26 18.77 5.59
CA ILE A 70 1.04 18.42 6.20
C ILE A 70 2.20 18.97 5.35
N PRO A 71 3.35 19.31 5.96
CA PRO A 71 4.53 19.75 5.23
C PRO A 71 5.02 18.67 4.24
N LYS A 72 5.58 19.12 3.12
CA LYS A 72 6.08 18.25 2.04
C LYS A 72 7.58 18.44 1.78
N ASP A 73 8.26 19.22 2.60
CA ASP A 73 9.66 19.60 2.42
C ASP A 73 10.59 18.38 2.39
N ASP A 74 10.33 17.41 3.27
CA ASP A 74 11.10 16.16 3.42
C ASP A 74 10.73 15.08 2.38
N VAL A 75 9.77 15.33 1.48
CA VAL A 75 9.36 14.34 0.45
C VAL A 75 10.37 14.35 -0.69
N HIS A 76 10.89 13.18 -1.06
CA HIS A 76 11.81 13.04 -2.18
C HIS A 76 11.17 13.56 -3.48
N PRO A 77 11.88 14.33 -4.32
CA PRO A 77 11.32 14.91 -5.54
C PRO A 77 10.60 13.89 -6.44
N ASP A 78 11.16 12.69 -6.58
CA ASP A 78 10.59 11.62 -7.43
C ASP A 78 9.24 11.10 -6.94
N GLY A 79 8.97 11.17 -5.63
CA GLY A 79 7.72 10.72 -5.01
C GLY A 79 6.72 11.85 -4.77
N ARG A 80 7.13 13.11 -4.98
CA ARG A 80 6.31 14.28 -4.66
C ARG A 80 5.20 14.49 -5.70
N ARG A 81 3.95 14.58 -5.24
CA ARG A 81 2.83 14.87 -6.14
C ARG A 81 2.85 16.33 -6.59
N VAL A 82 2.54 16.53 -7.87
CA VAL A 82 2.45 17.84 -8.51
C VAL A 82 1.00 18.32 -8.42
N GLU A 83 0.82 19.52 -7.91
CA GLU A 83 -0.50 20.15 -7.82
C GLU A 83 -1.17 20.25 -9.20
N GLY A 84 -2.45 19.92 -9.28
CA GLY A 84 -3.24 19.94 -10.52
C GLY A 84 -2.97 18.79 -11.51
N ARG A 85 -1.95 17.94 -11.29
CA ARG A 85 -1.71 16.77 -12.12
C ARG A 85 -2.70 15.65 -11.78
N LYS A 86 -3.28 15.02 -12.81
CA LYS A 86 -4.12 13.83 -12.66
C LYS A 86 -3.26 12.57 -12.59
N TYR A 87 -3.34 11.85 -11.49
CA TYR A 87 -2.66 10.57 -11.28
C TYR A 87 -3.67 9.43 -11.42
N GLN A 88 -3.27 8.35 -12.10
CA GLN A 88 -4.06 7.11 -12.14
C GLN A 88 -3.67 6.24 -10.96
N VAL A 89 -4.67 5.68 -10.26
CA VAL A 89 -4.41 4.70 -9.19
C VAL A 89 -4.14 3.36 -9.87
N ILE A 90 -2.90 2.93 -9.83
CA ILE A 90 -2.46 1.64 -10.37
C ILE A 90 -2.72 0.61 -9.27
N GLY A 91 -3.60 -0.37 -9.51
CA GLY A 91 -3.88 -1.44 -8.53
C GLY A 91 -5.35 -1.82 -8.36
N PHE A 92 -6.29 -0.95 -8.75
CA PHE A 92 -7.69 -1.33 -8.94
C PHE A 92 -7.97 -1.65 -10.41
N LEU A 93 -7.13 -2.49 -11.01
CA LEU A 93 -7.44 -3.02 -12.33
C LEU A 93 -8.55 -4.03 -12.14
N ASP A 94 -9.76 -3.71 -12.62
CA ASP A 94 -10.76 -4.72 -12.88
C ASP A 94 -10.10 -5.81 -13.73
N PRO A 95 -9.99 -7.05 -13.26
CA PRO A 95 -9.35 -8.10 -14.02
C PRO A 95 -10.20 -8.53 -15.23
N GLU A 96 -11.50 -8.25 -15.25
CA GLU A 96 -12.42 -8.75 -16.27
C GLU A 96 -12.04 -8.34 -17.70
N PRO A 97 -11.70 -7.08 -18.02
CA PRO A 97 -11.34 -6.70 -19.39
C PRO A 97 -10.08 -7.40 -19.90
N VAL A 98 -9.08 -7.58 -19.03
CA VAL A 98 -7.82 -8.26 -19.38
C VAL A 98 -8.06 -9.76 -19.56
N GLN A 99 -8.81 -10.38 -18.64
CA GLN A 99 -9.18 -11.78 -18.74
C GLN A 99 -9.99 -12.05 -20.02
N LYS A 100 -10.98 -11.19 -20.32
CA LYS A 100 -11.79 -11.29 -21.55
C LYS A 100 -10.92 -11.25 -22.80
N LEU A 101 -9.97 -10.31 -22.88
CA LEU A 101 -9.05 -10.21 -24.01
C LEU A 101 -8.21 -11.48 -24.16
N ILE A 102 -7.65 -12.01 -23.06
CA ILE A 102 -6.87 -13.26 -23.08
C ILE A 102 -7.72 -14.41 -23.60
N HIS A 103 -8.97 -14.54 -23.12
CA HIS A 103 -9.89 -15.58 -23.58
C HIS A 103 -10.21 -15.48 -25.07
N GLU A 104 -10.41 -14.28 -25.60
CA GLU A 104 -10.68 -14.06 -27.03
C GLU A 104 -9.48 -14.46 -27.91
N VAL A 105 -8.26 -14.06 -27.53
CA VAL A 105 -7.02 -14.38 -28.26
C VAL A 105 -6.76 -15.88 -28.26
N VAL A 106 -6.87 -16.54 -27.10
CA VAL A 106 -6.70 -18.00 -27.00
C VAL A 106 -7.72 -18.72 -27.87
N LYS A 107 -8.99 -18.28 -27.88
CA LYS A 107 -10.04 -18.89 -28.69
C LYS A 107 -9.81 -18.71 -30.19
N GLN A 108 -9.22 -17.60 -30.62
CA GLN A 108 -8.84 -17.37 -32.02
C GLN A 108 -7.65 -18.23 -32.45
N GLY A 109 -6.59 -18.30 -31.64
CA GLY A 109 -5.41 -19.14 -31.95
C GLY A 109 -5.66 -20.64 -31.89
N SER A 110 -6.73 -21.09 -31.21
CA SER A 110 -7.15 -22.50 -31.16
C SER A 110 -8.00 -22.95 -32.37
N ARG A 111 -8.33 -22.02 -33.27
CA ARG A 111 -9.17 -22.26 -34.46
C ARG A 111 -8.36 -22.35 -35.77
N GLU A 112 -7.03 -22.28 -35.67
CA GLU A 112 -6.07 -22.61 -36.74
C GLU A 112 -5.42 -23.96 -36.44
#